data_AF-A0A224ABT4-F1
#
_entry.id   AF-A0A224ABT4-F1
#
_cell.length_a   1.000
_cell.length_b   1.000
_cell.length_c   1.000
_cell.angle_alpha   90.00
_cell.angle_beta   90.00
_cell.angle_gamma   90.00
#
_symmetry.space_group_name_H-M   'P 1'
#
loop_
_entity.id
_entity.type
_entity.pdbx_description
1 polymer ?
#
loop_
_entity_poly.entity_id
_entity_poly.type
_entity_poly.pdbx_seq_one_letter_code
_entity_poly.pdbx_strand_id
1 'polypeptide(L)'
;MDEKENKENIKDRNEICSRTLKTGSRTYFFDARETRAGDYYLTITESKKNFSETGEITYKKHKIYLYKEDFSKFQSILDDMIRFIINEKGREVISERHQKDFKNHTTYNQELKEVQKRTSDMKNFTNINFEDI
;
A
#
# COMPACT_ATOMS: atom_id res chain seq x y z
N MET A 1 29.47 7.31 -2.04
CA MET A 1 28.98 8.00 -3.23
C MET A 1 29.64 7.26 -4.40
N ASP A 2 29.01 6.42 -5.26
CA ASP A 2 27.62 6.38 -5.74
C ASP A 2 27.29 5.06 -6.49
N GLU A 3 27.00 3.96 -5.80
CA GLU A 3 26.37 2.79 -6.45
C GLU A 3 24.84 2.95 -6.55
N LYS A 4 24.22 3.64 -5.59
CA LYS A 4 22.77 3.88 -5.56
C LYS A 4 22.35 4.87 -6.65
N GLU A 5 23.09 5.96 -6.81
CA GLU A 5 22.80 6.99 -7.82
C GLU A 5 22.95 6.43 -9.25
N ASN A 6 23.96 5.58 -9.48
CA ASN A 6 24.15 4.93 -10.77
C ASN A 6 23.02 3.93 -11.10
N LYS A 7 22.46 3.25 -10.08
CA LYS A 7 21.29 2.37 -10.23
C LYS A 7 20.01 3.13 -10.55
N GLU A 8 19.82 4.34 -10.02
CA GLU A 8 18.67 5.18 -10.33
C GLU A 8 18.80 5.78 -11.74
N ASN A 9 19.98 6.27 -12.12
CA ASN A 9 20.24 6.78 -13.46
C ASN A 9 19.99 5.73 -14.57
N ILE A 10 20.32 4.46 -14.32
CA ILE A 10 20.05 3.36 -15.27
C ILE A 10 18.56 3.01 -15.33
N LYS A 11 17.82 3.15 -14.22
CA LYS A 11 16.38 2.88 -14.22
C LYS A 11 15.63 3.87 -15.09
N ASP A 12 15.96 5.15 -15.00
CA ASP A 12 15.27 6.21 -15.74
C ASP A 12 15.60 6.14 -17.24
N ARG A 13 16.84 5.78 -17.59
CA ARG A 13 17.27 5.69 -19.00
C ARG A 13 16.60 4.58 -19.81
N ASN A 14 16.19 3.50 -19.15
CA ASN A 14 15.63 2.34 -19.83
C ASN A 14 14.10 2.26 -19.68
N GLU A 15 13.47 3.22 -19.01
CA GLU A 15 12.03 3.25 -18.79
C GLU A 15 11.33 3.94 -19.97
N ILE A 16 10.46 3.20 -20.64
CA ILE A 16 9.73 3.66 -21.83
C ILE A 16 8.37 4.24 -21.41
N CYS A 17 7.70 3.54 -20.51
CA CYS A 17 6.38 3.91 -20.00
C CYS A 17 6.20 3.33 -18.60
N SER A 18 5.64 4.11 -17.68
CA SER A 18 5.23 3.64 -16.36
C SER A 18 3.78 4.00 -16.05
N ARG A 19 3.07 3.10 -15.38
CA ARG A 19 1.75 3.35 -14.79
C ARG A 19 1.73 2.91 -13.34
N THR A 20 1.04 3.67 -12.50
CA THR A 20 0.88 3.38 -11.08
C THR A 20 -0.59 3.20 -10.72
N LEU A 21 -0.89 2.15 -9.95
CA LEU A 21 -2.21 1.89 -9.37
C LEU A 21 -2.10 1.81 -7.85
N LYS A 22 -2.74 2.73 -7.13
CA LYS A 22 -2.75 2.76 -5.67
C LYS A 22 -4.08 2.23 -5.13
N THR A 23 -4.02 1.24 -4.25
CA THR A 23 -5.22 0.63 -3.62
C THR A 23 -4.97 0.33 -2.15
N GLY A 24 -5.62 1.09 -1.26
CA GLY A 24 -5.46 0.96 0.18
C GLY A 24 -3.99 0.96 0.62
N SER A 25 -3.51 -0.17 1.16
CA SER A 25 -2.14 -0.35 1.64
C SER A 25 -1.15 -0.87 0.58
N ARG A 26 -1.57 -1.00 -0.68
CA ARG A 26 -0.72 -1.51 -1.77
C ARG A 26 -0.60 -0.48 -2.89
N THR A 27 0.57 -0.41 -3.50
CA THR A 27 0.81 0.32 -4.73
C THR A 27 1.41 -0.63 -5.76
N TYR A 28 0.79 -0.71 -6.94
CA TYR A 28 1.28 -1.47 -8.08
C TYR A 28 1.93 -0.52 -9.07
N PHE A 29 3.11 -0.90 -9.56
CA PHE A 29 3.88 -0.19 -10.58
C PHE A 29 4.02 -1.11 -11.79
N PHE A 30 3.68 -0.60 -12.97
CA PHE A 30 3.77 -1.31 -14.24
C PHE A 30 4.72 -0.53 -15.15
N ASP A 31 5.95 -1.02 -15.31
CA ASP A 31 7.00 -0.33 -16.05
C ASP A 31 7.36 -1.14 -17.31
N ALA A 32 7.15 -0.56 -18.49
CA ALA A 32 7.69 -1.08 -19.74
C ALA A 32 9.12 -0.57 -19.91
N ARG A 33 10.07 -1.48 -20.13
CA ARG A 33 11.51 -1.17 -20.13
C ARG A 33 12.22 -1.80 -21.31
N GLU A 34 13.28 -1.15 -21.76
CA GLU A 34 14.16 -1.64 -22.82
C GLU A 34 15.33 -2.44 -22.24
N THR A 35 15.63 -3.59 -22.86
CA THR A 35 16.82 -4.38 -22.60
C THR A 35 18.03 -3.79 -23.34
N ARG A 36 19.24 -4.24 -23.00
CA ARG A 36 20.45 -3.82 -23.74
C ARG A 36 20.43 -4.21 -25.22
N ALA A 37 19.63 -5.21 -25.60
CA ALA A 37 19.49 -5.69 -26.97
C ALA A 37 18.40 -4.94 -27.76
N GLY A 38 17.74 -3.96 -27.15
CA GLY A 38 16.68 -3.18 -27.78
C GLY A 38 15.29 -3.79 -27.72
N ASP A 39 15.13 -4.96 -27.09
CA ASP A 39 13.79 -5.55 -26.90
C ASP A 39 13.14 -5.08 -25.60
N TYR A 40 11.82 -5.23 -25.49
CA TYR A 40 11.03 -4.72 -24.38
C TYR A 40 10.59 -5.81 -23.41
N TYR A 41 10.56 -5.48 -22.13
CA TYR A 41 10.05 -6.33 -21.06
C TYR A 41 9.21 -5.50 -20.09
N LEU A 42 8.30 -6.17 -19.38
CA LEU A 42 7.44 -5.56 -18.38
C LEU A 42 7.95 -5.87 -16.98
N THR A 43 8.08 -4.86 -16.14
CA THR A 43 8.30 -5.02 -14.70
C THR A 43 7.02 -4.68 -13.97
N ILE A 44 6.49 -5.64 -13.21
CA ILE A 44 5.34 -5.41 -12.32
C ILE A 44 5.85 -5.44 -10.88
N THR A 45 5.69 -4.34 -10.15
CA THR A 45 6.08 -4.27 -8.74
C THR A 45 4.88 -3.99 -7.88
N GLU A 46 4.62 -4.85 -6.90
CA GLU A 46 3.72 -4.56 -5.79
C GLU A 46 4.53 -4.05 -4.60
N SER A 47 4.16 -2.90 -4.05
CA SER A 47 4.68 -2.38 -2.78
C SER A 47 3.58 -2.35 -1.73
N LYS A 48 3.68 -3.24 -0.73
CA LYS A 48 2.74 -3.31 0.39
C LYS A 48 3.29 -2.56 1.60
N LYS A 49 2.52 -1.60 2.10
CA LYS A 49 2.75 -0.94 3.39
C LYS A 49 2.34 -1.87 4.52
N ASN A 50 3.28 -2.15 5.43
CA ASN A 50 3.04 -2.87 6.69
C ASN A 50 3.21 -1.89 7.85
N PHE A 51 2.38 -2.06 8.87
CA PHE A 51 2.50 -1.36 10.14
C PHE A 51 2.94 -2.40 11.17
N SER A 52 4.07 -2.18 11.83
CA SER A 52 4.46 -3.01 12.97
C SER A 52 3.63 -2.64 14.20
N GLU A 53 3.61 -3.52 15.20
CA GLU A 53 2.97 -3.28 16.50
C GLU A 53 3.60 -2.09 17.24
N THR A 54 4.88 -1.80 16.95
CA THR A 54 5.61 -0.62 17.46
C THR A 54 5.25 0.68 16.76
N GLY A 55 4.43 0.64 15.70
CA GLY A 55 4.01 1.79 14.91
C GLY A 55 4.94 2.15 13.75
N GLU A 56 6.01 1.38 13.52
CA GLU A 56 6.91 1.59 12.39
C GLU A 56 6.24 1.22 11.07
N ILE A 57 6.51 2.03 10.04
CA ILE A 57 5.99 1.81 8.69
C ILE A 57 7.09 1.17 7.86
N THR A 58 6.86 -0.05 7.38
CA THR A 58 7.77 -0.74 6.47
C THR A 58 7.07 -1.02 5.13
N TYR A 59 7.85 -1.11 4.05
CA TYR A 59 7.33 -1.42 2.72
C TYR A 59 7.95 -2.72 2.21
N LYS A 60 7.11 -3.73 1.96
CA LYS A 60 7.55 -4.97 1.33
C LYS A 60 7.25 -4.91 -0.17
N LYS A 61 8.29 -5.07 -0.99
CA LYS A 61 8.17 -5.06 -2.46
C LYS A 61 8.23 -6.48 -3.01
N HIS A 62 7.28 -6.81 -3.87
CA HIS A 62 7.26 -8.02 -4.70
C HIS A 62 7.43 -7.59 -6.15
N LYS A 63 8.33 -8.20 -6.90
CA LYS A 63 8.65 -7.80 -8.27
C LYS A 63 8.62 -9.01 -9.19
N ILE A 64 7.98 -8.82 -10.34
CA ILE A 64 7.90 -9.78 -11.45
C ILE A 64 8.53 -9.11 -12.67
N TYR A 65 9.36 -9.87 -13.39
CA TYR A 65 9.85 -9.51 -14.72
C TYR A 65 9.17 -10.44 -15.71
N LEU A 66 8.57 -9.87 -16.75
CA LEU A 66 7.91 -10.60 -17.81
C LEU A 66 8.56 -10.20 -19.14
N TYR A 67 9.03 -11.18 -19.89
CA TYR A 67 9.64 -10.97 -21.20
C TYR A 67 8.61 -11.18 -22.31
N LYS A 68 8.91 -10.59 -23.47
CA LYS A 68 7.95 -10.41 -24.58
C LYS A 68 7.40 -11.71 -25.15
N GLU A 69 8.21 -12.76 -25.18
CA GLU A 69 7.87 -14.10 -25.62
C GLU A 69 6.70 -14.72 -24.84
N ASP A 70 6.53 -14.30 -23.58
CA ASP A 70 5.52 -14.84 -22.67
C ASP A 70 4.28 -13.96 -22.54
N PHE A 71 4.26 -12.76 -23.12
CA PHE A 71 3.18 -11.78 -22.95
C PHE A 71 1.81 -12.34 -23.28
N SER A 72 1.68 -12.99 -24.43
CA SER A 72 0.40 -13.54 -24.90
C SER A 72 -0.14 -14.62 -23.94
N LYS A 73 0.73 -15.56 -23.54
CA LYS A 73 0.35 -16.65 -22.63
C LYS A 73 0.01 -16.13 -21.24
N PHE A 74 0.83 -15.23 -20.70
CA PHE A 74 0.61 -14.62 -19.40
C PHE A 74 -0.69 -13.82 -19.38
N GLN A 75 -0.94 -13.01 -20.40
CA GLN A 75 -2.16 -12.21 -20.53
C GLN A 75 -3.41 -13.09 -20.59
N SER A 76 -3.41 -14.16 -21.39
CA SER A 76 -4.55 -15.08 -21.49
C SER A 76 -4.87 -15.71 -20.13
N ILE A 77 -3.87 -16.29 -19.47
CA ILE A 77 -4.08 -16.95 -18.17
C ILE A 77 -4.54 -15.94 -17.12
N LEU A 78 -3.94 -14.74 -17.08
CA LEU A 78 -4.32 -13.71 -16.12
C LEU A 78 -5.78 -13.28 -16.32
N ASP A 79 -6.20 -13.03 -17.55
CA ASP A 79 -7.56 -12.63 -17.88
C ASP A 79 -8.56 -13.75 -17.57
N ASP A 80 -8.24 -15.00 -17.92
CA ASP A 80 -9.08 -16.16 -17.60
C ASP A 80 -9.28 -16.32 -16.09
N MET A 81 -8.22 -16.17 -15.29
CA MET A 81 -8.32 -16.24 -13.82
C MET A 81 -9.13 -15.08 -13.24
N ILE A 82 -8.98 -13.86 -13.77
CA ILE A 82 -9.77 -12.70 -13.34
C ILE A 82 -11.25 -12.93 -13.63
N ARG A 83 -11.59 -13.39 -14.85
CA ARG A 83 -12.97 -13.68 -15.25
C ARG A 83 -13.57 -14.78 -14.40
N PHE A 84 -12.83 -15.86 -14.13
CA PHE A 84 -13.28 -16.94 -13.27
C PHE A 84 -13.69 -16.43 -11.89
N ILE A 85 -12.85 -15.61 -11.25
CA ILE A 85 -13.16 -15.03 -9.92
C ILE A 85 -14.42 -14.16 -9.97
N ILE A 86 -14.54 -13.31 -11.00
CA ILE A 86 -15.70 -12.41 -11.15
C ILE A 86 -16.99 -13.21 -11.38
N ASN A 87 -16.94 -14.27 -12.18
CA ASN A 87 -18.11 -15.09 -12.45
C ASN A 87 -18.57 -15.86 -11.20
N GLU A 88 -17.62 -16.36 -10.40
CA GLU A 88 -17.91 -17.14 -9.19
C GLU A 88 -18.34 -16.29 -7.98
N LYS A 89 -17.83 -15.06 -7.85
CA LYS A 89 -18.03 -14.23 -6.64
C LYS A 89 -18.58 -12.82 -6.91
N GLY A 90 -18.84 -12.49 -8.17
CA GLY A 90 -19.24 -11.14 -8.56
C GLY A 90 -18.09 -10.13 -8.50
N ARG A 91 -18.43 -8.85 -8.65
CA ARG A 91 -17.46 -7.74 -8.59
C ARG A 91 -17.35 -7.11 -7.21
N GLU A 92 -18.20 -7.53 -6.28
CA GLU A 92 -18.26 -6.95 -4.95
C GLU A 92 -17.04 -7.38 -4.13
N VAL A 93 -16.38 -6.41 -3.51
CA VAL A 93 -15.23 -6.68 -2.65
C VAL A 93 -15.73 -6.90 -1.24
N ILE A 94 -15.85 -8.17 -0.84
CA ILE A 94 -16.12 -8.55 0.55
C ILE A 94 -14.83 -8.51 1.36
N SER A 95 -14.57 -7.40 2.05
CA SER A 95 -13.55 -7.37 3.09
C SER A 95 -14.06 -6.62 4.31
N GLU A 96 -13.49 -6.90 5.48
CA GLU A 96 -13.81 -6.19 6.72
C GLU A 96 -13.75 -4.67 6.50
N ARG A 97 -12.78 -4.19 5.70
CA ARG A 97 -12.60 -2.77 5.36
C ARG A 97 -13.70 -2.15 4.48
N HIS A 98 -14.50 -2.95 3.79
CA HIS A 98 -15.59 -2.50 2.92
C HIS A 98 -16.98 -2.77 3.52
N GLN A 99 -17.05 -3.34 4.73
CA GLN A 99 -18.31 -3.36 5.48
C GLN A 99 -18.64 -1.94 5.95
N LYS A 100 -19.93 -1.56 5.92
CA LYS A 100 -20.41 -0.21 6.31
C LYS A 100 -20.00 0.18 7.73
N ASP A 101 -19.77 -0.79 8.61
CA ASP A 101 -19.47 -0.59 10.02
C ASP A 101 -17.96 -0.69 10.35
N PHE A 102 -17.07 -0.63 9.35
CA PHE A 102 -15.63 -0.77 9.59
C PHE A 102 -15.03 0.38 10.40
N LYS A 103 -14.72 0.13 11.67
CA LYS A 103 -13.94 1.03 12.51
C LYS A 103 -12.45 0.81 12.28
N ASN A 104 -11.79 1.75 11.61
CA ASN A 104 -10.33 1.74 11.46
C ASN A 104 -9.64 1.81 12.84
N HIS A 105 -8.60 1.00 13.07
CA HIS A 105 -7.75 1.10 14.29
C HIS A 105 -7.09 2.49 14.48
N THR A 106 -7.01 3.31 13.43
CA THR A 106 -6.56 4.71 13.52
C THR A 106 -7.58 5.58 14.25
N THR A 107 -8.87 5.37 13.98
CA THR A 107 -9.99 6.08 14.64
C THR A 107 -10.08 5.67 16.11
N TYR A 108 -9.93 4.37 16.42
CA TYR A 108 -9.93 3.88 17.80
C TYR A 108 -8.81 4.52 18.65
N ASN A 109 -7.61 4.68 18.08
CA ASN A 109 -6.50 5.34 18.78
C ASN A 109 -6.68 6.86 18.92
N GLN A 110 -7.40 7.52 17.99
CA GLN A 110 -7.76 8.94 18.14
C GLN A 110 -8.85 9.14 19.20
N GLU A 111 -9.87 8.28 19.22
CA GLU A 111 -10.92 8.27 20.26
C GLU A 111 -10.33 8.02 21.65
N LEU A 112 -9.40 7.06 21.80
CA LEU A 112 -8.71 6.83 23.06
C LEU A 112 -7.88 8.03 23.53
N LYS A 113 -7.21 8.74 22.61
CA LYS A 113 -6.45 9.96 22.92
C LYS A 113 -7.36 11.12 23.32
N GLU A 114 -8.51 11.29 22.66
CA GLU A 114 -9.49 12.30 23.04
C GLU A 114 -10.14 12.00 24.39
N VAL A 115 -10.46 10.73 24.67
CA VAL A 115 -10.99 10.32 25.98
C VAL A 115 -9.94 10.53 27.07
N GLN A 116 -8.68 10.15 26.86
CA GLN A 116 -7.61 10.44 27.83
C GLN A 116 -7.42 11.93 28.08
N LYS A 117 -7.45 12.75 27.03
CA LYS A 117 -7.36 14.22 27.14
C LYS A 117 -8.53 14.80 27.93
N ARG A 118 -9.76 14.37 27.68
CA ARG A 118 -10.93 14.80 28.48
C ARG A 118 -10.82 14.36 29.95
N THR A 119 -10.30 13.16 30.22
CA THR A 119 -10.11 12.69 31.61
C THR A 119 -8.98 13.42 32.33
N SER A 120 -7.91 13.85 31.65
CA SER A 120 -6.86 14.67 32.24
C SER A 120 -7.34 16.10 32.48
N ASP A 121 -8.11 16.65 31.56
CA ASP A 121 -8.68 18.00 31.69
C ASP A 121 -9.69 18.06 32.85
N MET A 122 -10.49 17.00 33.07
CA MET A 122 -11.45 16.93 34.18
C MET A 122 -10.79 16.72 35.56
N LYS A 123 -9.61 16.08 35.64
CA LYS A 123 -8.85 15.93 36.89
C LYS A 123 -8.21 17.23 37.39
N ASN A 124 -8.07 18.23 36.52
CA ASN A 124 -7.52 19.54 36.88
C ASN A 124 -8.55 20.48 37.53
N PHE A 125 -9.84 20.11 37.58
CA PHE A 125 -10.90 20.92 38.19
C PHE A 125 -11.29 20.50 39.63
N THR A 126 -10.68 19.45 40.20
CA THR A 126 -11.00 18.97 41.56
C THR A 126 -9.92 19.24 42.60
N ASN A 127 -8.97 20.15 42.34
CA ASN A 127 -7.99 20.58 43.33
C ASN A 127 -8.44 21.89 44.00
N ILE A 128 -9.56 21.82 44.72
CA ILE A 128 -9.97 22.88 45.66
C ILE A 128 -9.07 22.73 46.89
N ASN A 129 -8.20 23.72 47.11
CA ASN A 129 -7.35 23.78 48.28
C ASN A 129 -8.15 24.41 49.43
N PHE A 130 -8.56 23.60 50.41
CA PHE A 130 -9.36 24.01 51.56
C PHE A 130 -8.50 24.59 52.70
N GLU A 131 -7.68 25.60 52.40
CA GLU A 131 -6.94 26.34 53.44
C GLU A 131 -7.33 27.82 53.56
N ASP A 132 -8.27 28.32 52.75
CA ASP A 132 -8.74 29.73 52.80
C ASP A 132 -10.28 29.87 52.94
N ILE A 133 -10.91 29.17 53.89
CA ILE A 133 -12.28 29.49 54.38
C ILE A 133 -12.25 29.81 55.86
#